data_AF-R6BHC9-F1
#
_entry.id   AF-R6BHC9-F1
#
_cell.length_a   1.000
_cell.length_b   1.000
_cell.length_c   1.000
_cell.angle_alpha   90.00
_cell.angle_beta   90.00
_cell.angle_gamma   90.00
#
_symmetry.space_group_name_H-M   'P 1'
#
loop_
_entity.id
_entity.type
_entity.pdbx_description
1 polymer ?
#
loop_
_entity_poly.entity_id
_entity_poly.type
_entity_poly.pdbx_seq_one_letter_code
_entity_poly.pdbx_strand_id
1 'polypeptide(L)' 'MVVLNHESNEIRFFTVDYEKGLLYMKGRPIKIDTPNCILISKAGQPD' A
#
# COMPACT_ATOMS: atom_id res chain seq x y z
N MET A 1 3.58 1.00 -4.81
CA MET A 1 2.97 1.99 -3.90
C MET A 1 1.95 1.28 -3.01
N VAL A 2 1.85 1.68 -1.74
CA VAL A 2 0.91 1.14 -0.75
C VAL A 2 0.03 2.29 -0.27
N VAL A 3 -1.28 2.09 -0.22
CA VAL A 3 -2.27 3.09 0.21
C VAL A 3 -3.13 2.51 1.33
N LEU A 4 -3.33 3.32 2.37
CA LEU A 4 -4.34 3.09 3.40
C LEU A 4 -5.63 3.80 2.99
N ASN A 5 -6.74 3.05 2.96
CA ASN A 5 -8.06 3.63 2.77
C ASN A 5 -8.85 3.56 4.07
N HIS A 6 -9.09 4.74 4.67
CA HIS A 6 -9.85 4.90 5.91
C HIS A 6 -11.32 4.54 5.78
N GLU A 7 -11.96 4.88 4.66
CA GLU A 7 -13.39 4.63 4.46
C GLU A 7 -13.70 3.14 4.30
N SER A 8 -12.85 2.42 3.56
CA SER A 8 -13.06 0.99 3.27
C SER A 8 -12.31 0.04 4.20
N ASN A 9 -11.59 0.58 5.19
CA ASN A 9 -10.79 -0.19 6.15
C ASN A 9 -9.87 -1.22 5.46
N GLU A 10 -9.10 -0.76 4.46
CA GLU A 10 -8.25 -1.65 3.69
C GLU A 10 -6.94 -1.03 3.21
N ILE A 11 -5.95 -1.90 3.01
CA ILE A 11 -4.70 -1.61 2.33
C ILE A 11 -4.84 -2.01 0.87
N ARG A 12 -4.44 -1.12 -0.03
CA ARG A 12 -4.36 -1.35 -1.48
C ARG A 12 -2.92 -1.26 -1.96
N PHE A 13 -2.55 -2.14 -2.88
CA PHE A 13 -1.26 -2.10 -3.56
C PHE A 13 -1.46 -1.66 -5.00
N PHE A 14 -0.53 -0.83 -5.47
CA PHE A 14 -0.49 -0.37 -6.85
C PHE A 14 0.91 -0.60 -7.43
N THR A 15 0.93 -1.09 -8.67
CA THR A 15 2.14 -1.05 -9.50
C THR A 15 2.24 0.35 -10.12
N VAL A 16 3.45 0.90 -10.12
CA VAL A 16 3.78 2.15 -10.81
C VAL A 16 4.43 1.78 -12.14
N ASP A 17 3.76 2.10 -13.24
CA ASP A 17 4.32 2.01 -14.59
C ASP A 17 4.84 3.41 -14.96
N TYR A 18 6.14 3.62 -14.81
CA TYR A 18 6.78 4.91 -15.07
C TYR A 18 6.86 5.25 -16.56
N GLU A 19 6.94 4.25 -17.43
CA GLU A 19 7.00 4.46 -18.88
C GLU A 19 5.67 5.01 -19.40
N LYS A 20 4.55 4.46 -18.89
CA LYS A 20 3.20 4.87 -19.29
C LYS A 20 2.61 5.96 -18.39
N GLY A 21 3.26 6.29 -17.28
CA GLY A 21 2.74 7.25 -16.30
C GLY A 21 1.47 6.78 -15.61
N LEU A 22 1.30 5.47 -15.39
CA LEU A 22 0.07 4.87 -14.86
C LEU A 22 0.28 4.24 -13.48
N LEU A 23 -0.79 4.29 -12.68
CA LEU A 23 -0.94 3.53 -11.45
C LEU A 23 -2.07 2.54 -11.64
N TYR A 24 -1.81 1.25 -11.47
CA TYR A 24 -2.85 0.22 -11.56
C TYR A 24 -2.83 -0.71 -10.36
N MET A 25 -4.03 -1.15 -9.96
CA MET A 25 -4.22 -2.00 -8.79
C MET A 25 -3.52 -3.34 -8.96
N LYS A 26 -2.81 -3.77 -7.90
CA LYS A 26 -2.10 -5.05 -7.84
C LYS A 26 -2.66 -5.89 -6.70
N GLY A 27 -3.21 -7.05 -7.05
CA GLY A 27 -3.69 -8.02 -6.06
C GLY A 27 -4.98 -7.63 -5.35
N ARG A 28 -5.35 -8.43 -4.34
CA ARG A 28 -6.58 -8.23 -3.55
C ARG A 28 -6.36 -7.22 -2.42
N PRO A 29 -7.40 -6.46 -2.02
CA PRO A 29 -7.34 -5.62 -0.83
C PRO A 29 -7.06 -6.46 0.42
N ILE A 30 -6.33 -5.86 1.37
CA ILE A 30 -6.13 -6.44 2.70
C ILE A 30 -6.95 -5.63 3.69
N LYS A 31 -7.89 -6.27 4.41
CA LYS A 31 -8.68 -5.58 5.43
C LYS A 31 -7.84 -5.28 6.67
N ILE A 32 -8.00 -4.09 7.22
CA ILE A 32 -7.38 -3.64 8.46
C ILE A 32 -8.32 -2.68 9.17
N ASP A 33 -8.42 -2.80 10.49
CA ASP A 33 -9.24 -1.90 11.28
C ASP A 33 -8.49 -0.58 11.55
N THR A 34 -9.17 0.54 11.37
CA THR A 34 -8.64 1.91 11.59
C THR A 34 -7.29 2.20 10.92
N PRO A 35 -7.21 2.23 9.59
CA PRO A 35 -5.94 2.47 8.90
C PRO A 35 -5.54 3.95 9.01
N ASN A 36 -4.41 4.20 9.69
CA ASN A 36 -3.94 5.57 9.98
C ASN A 36 -2.47 5.84 9.55
N CYS A 37 -1.57 4.85 9.62
CA CYS A 37 -0.14 5.05 9.36
C CYS A 37 0.51 3.82 8.70
N ILE A 38 1.43 4.04 7.76
CA ILE A 38 2.32 3.02 7.20
C ILE A 38 3.76 3.37 7.60
N LEU A 39 4.44 2.44 8.27
CA LEU A 39 5.88 2.47 8.47
C LEU A 39 6.52 1.43 7.54
N ILE A 40 7.49 1.85 6.73
CA ILE A 40 8.26 0.96 5.86
C ILE A 40 9.69 0.93 6.38
N SER A 41 10.15 -0.25 6.79
CA SER A 41 11.54 -0.50 7.19
C SER A 41 12.17 -1.58 6.31
N LYS A 42 13.50 -1.57 6.21
CA LYS A 42 14.24 -2.59 5.49
C LYS A 42 14.27 -3.87 6.32
N ALA A 43 13.76 -4.97 5.76
CA ALA A 43 13.80 -6.26 6.43
C ALA A 43 15.25 -6.66 6.80
N GLY A 44 15.47 -7.02 8.06
CA GLY A 44 16.77 -7.45 8.58
C GLY A 44 17.75 -6.33 8.94
N GLN A 45 17.36 -5.06 8.82
CA GLN A 45 18.11 -3.95 9.39
C GLN A 45 17.59 -3.68 10.82
N PRO A 46 18.45 -3.64 11.85
CA PRO A 46 18.00 -3.28 13.21
C PRO A 46 17.48 -1.84 13.22
N ASP A 47 16.45 -1.61 14.03
CA ASP A 47 15.79 -0.32 14.22
C ASP A 47 16.72 0.75 14.85
#